data_AF-A0A383CD23-F1
#
_entry.id   AF-A0A383CD23-F1
#
_cell.length_a   1.000
_cell.length_b   1.000
_cell.length_c   1.000
_cell.angle_alpha   90.00
_cell.angle_beta   90.00
_cell.angle_gamma   90.00
#
_symmetry.space_group_name_H-M   'P 1'
#
loop_
_entity.id
_entity.type
_entity.pdbx_description
1 polymer ?
#
loop_
_entity_poly.entity_id
_entity_poly.type
_entity_poly.pdbx_seq_one_letter_code
_entity_poly.pdbx_strand_id
1 'polypeptide(L)'
;ALSTYLPIPKNLKKETSNHKEMPIMMMHGADDNIIPIEQGRSSWQTLIEHGYTIEWNEYPMQHAICSEEISVIGDWIMKRLL
;
A
#
# COMPACT_ATOMS: atom_id res chain seq x y z
N ALA A 1 0.85 -1.46 4.19
CA ALA A 1 0.72 0.01 4.30
C ALA A 1 -0.76 0.31 4.24
N LEU A 2 -1.34 0.84 5.30
CA LEU A 2 -2.79 1.05 5.42
C LEU A 2 -3.08 2.54 5.27
N SER A 3 -3.96 2.89 4.35
CA SER A 3 -4.42 4.25 4.07
C SER A 3 -3.27 5.27 4.09
N THR A 4 -2.30 5.08 3.20
CA THR A 4 -1.05 5.86 3.17
C THR A 4 -0.58 6.12 1.74
N TYR A 5 0.44 6.96 1.58
CA TYR A 5 0.96 7.39 0.29
C TYR A 5 2.46 7.72 0.38
N LEU A 6 3.10 7.86 -0.78
CA LEU A 6 4.47 8.31 -0.98
C LEU A 6 4.46 9.83 -1.17
N PRO A 7 4.76 10.63 -0.14
CA PRO A 7 4.56 12.08 -0.17
C PRO A 7 5.54 12.82 -1.09
N ILE A 8 6.74 12.26 -1.31
CA ILE A 8 7.80 12.88 -2.11
C ILE A 8 8.36 11.87 -3.12
N PRO A 9 7.62 11.54 -4.21
CA PRO A 9 8.02 10.53 -5.19
C PRO A 9 9.42 10.74 -5.79
N LYS A 10 9.81 12.00 -5.99
CA LYS A 10 11.14 12.38 -6.53
C LYS A 10 12.31 11.89 -5.69
N ASN A 11 12.11 11.68 -4.38
CA ASN A 11 13.16 11.21 -3.49
C ASN A 11 13.35 9.68 -3.55
N LEU A 12 12.39 8.93 -4.12
CA LEU A 12 12.41 7.47 -4.10
C LEU A 12 13.71 6.88 -4.65
N LYS A 13 14.27 7.44 -5.73
CA LYS A 13 15.55 6.97 -6.29
C LYS A 13 16.75 7.20 -5.36
N LYS A 14 16.73 8.29 -4.59
CA LYS A 14 17.80 8.65 -3.65
C LYS A 14 17.70 7.84 -2.35
N GLU A 15 16.47 7.59 -1.92
CA GLU A 15 16.12 6.89 -0.67
C GLU A 15 15.78 5.40 -0.91
N THR A 16 16.08 4.89 -2.11
CA THR A 16 15.74 3.51 -2.49
C THR A 16 16.43 2.52 -1.56
N SER A 17 15.69 1.50 -1.14
CA SER A 17 16.26 0.33 -0.48
C SER A 17 16.85 -0.65 -1.50
N ASN A 18 17.80 -1.48 -1.06
CA ASN A 18 18.27 -2.63 -1.84
C ASN A 18 17.29 -3.82 -1.79
N HIS A 19 16.14 -3.66 -1.12
CA HIS A 19 15.18 -4.73 -0.83
C HIS A 19 13.90 -4.57 -1.68
N LYS A 20 14.05 -4.34 -2.98
CA LYS A 20 12.89 -4.16 -3.89
C LYS A 20 12.01 -5.41 -3.99
N GLU A 21 12.60 -6.58 -3.71
CA GLU A 21 11.92 -7.86 -3.67
C GLU A 21 11.11 -8.08 -2.38
N MET A 22 11.31 -7.23 -1.36
CA MET A 22 10.52 -7.32 -0.15
C MET A 22 9.05 -7.06 -0.50
N PRO A 23 8.14 -7.99 -0.17
CA PRO A 23 6.74 -7.85 -0.51
C PRO A 23 6.11 -6.68 0.25
N ILE A 24 5.31 -5.90 -0.45
CA ILE A 24 4.53 -4.82 0.15
C ILE A 24 3.06 -5.09 -0.16
N MET A 25 2.21 -5.01 0.84
CA MET A 25 0.77 -4.92 0.63
C MET A 25 0.30 -3.51 0.99
N MET A 26 -0.40 -2.86 0.08
CA MET A 26 -1.02 -1.54 0.25
C MET A 26 -2.54 -1.69 0.22
N MET A 27 -3.22 -1.03 1.15
CA MET A 27 -4.67 -1.16 1.35
C MET A 27 -5.24 0.23 1.63
N HIS A 28 -6.40 0.58 1.05
CA HIS A 28 -6.95 1.94 1.14
C HIS A 28 -8.48 1.96 1.10
N GLY A 29 -9.08 2.94 1.78
CA GLY A 29 -10.51 3.23 1.66
C GLY A 29 -10.86 4.03 0.40
N ALA A 30 -11.81 3.55 -0.41
CA ALA A 30 -12.28 4.23 -1.62
C ALA A 30 -12.90 5.60 -1.34
N ASP A 31 -13.47 5.78 -0.15
CA ASP A 31 -14.13 7.01 0.30
C ASP A 31 -13.27 7.77 1.34
N ASP A 32 -11.96 7.49 1.41
CA ASP A 32 -11.04 8.17 2.32
C ASP A 32 -10.96 9.68 2.01
N ASN A 33 -11.47 10.48 2.94
CA ASN A 33 -11.51 11.94 2.84
C ASN A 33 -10.32 12.63 3.51
N ILE A 34 -9.42 11.88 4.16
CA ILE A 34 -8.19 12.39 4.78
C ILE A 34 -7.03 12.25 3.81
N ILE A 35 -6.87 11.06 3.22
CA ILE A 35 -5.90 10.77 2.17
C ILE A 35 -6.69 10.23 0.98
N PRO A 36 -7.02 11.08 -0.01
CA PRO A 36 -7.78 10.65 -1.18
C PRO A 36 -7.12 9.44 -1.85
N ILE A 37 -7.93 8.45 -2.25
CA ILE A 37 -7.44 7.18 -2.81
C ILE A 37 -6.51 7.35 -4.00
N GLU A 38 -6.68 8.41 -4.79
CA GLU A 38 -5.79 8.76 -5.90
C GLU A 38 -4.33 8.97 -5.46
N GLN A 39 -4.09 9.45 -4.23
CA GLN A 39 -2.74 9.55 -3.67
C GLN A 39 -2.15 8.17 -3.38
N GLY A 40 -2.97 7.24 -2.86
CA GLY A 40 -2.59 5.84 -2.66
C GLY A 40 -2.28 5.15 -3.98
N ARG A 41 -3.17 5.28 -4.99
CA ARG A 41 -2.99 4.75 -6.35
C ARG A 41 -1.73 5.29 -7.03
N SER A 42 -1.50 6.60 -6.96
CA SER A 42 -0.29 7.25 -7.50
C SER A 42 0.99 6.71 -6.85
N SER A 43 0.95 6.45 -5.55
CA SER A 43 2.07 5.85 -4.80
C SER A 43 2.32 4.42 -5.22
N TRP A 44 1.28 3.60 -5.30
CA TRP A 44 1.33 2.23 -5.79
C TRP A 44 1.93 2.17 -7.20
N GLN A 45 1.42 2.99 -8.13
CA GLN A 45 1.91 3.07 -9.50
C GLN A 45 3.39 3.46 -9.56
N THR A 46 3.77 4.52 -8.83
CA THR A 46 5.16 4.99 -8.76
C THR A 46 6.09 3.88 -8.28
N LEU A 47 5.71 3.15 -7.23
CA LEU A 47 6.55 2.10 -6.67
C LEU A 47 6.67 0.89 -7.60
N ILE A 48 5.59 0.48 -8.28
CA ILE A 48 5.64 -0.57 -9.32
C ILE A 48 6.61 -0.17 -10.43
N GLU A 49 6.54 1.08 -10.92
CA GLU A 49 7.45 1.60 -11.96
C GLU A 49 8.92 1.60 -11.51
N HIS A 50 9.19 1.64 -10.21
CA HIS A 50 10.53 1.57 -9.64
C HIS A 50 10.98 0.15 -9.26
N GLY A 51 10.18 -0.87 -9.58
CA GLY A 51 10.53 -2.28 -9.46
C GLY A 51 10.20 -2.91 -8.10
N TYR A 52 9.32 -2.29 -7.31
CA TYR A 52 8.82 -2.90 -6.07
C TYR A 52 7.71 -3.91 -6.36
N THR A 53 7.62 -4.97 -5.57
CA THR A 53 6.51 -5.93 -5.64
C THR A 53 5.41 -5.52 -4.68
N ILE A 54 4.27 -5.05 -5.22
CA ILE A 54 3.16 -4.54 -4.42
C ILE A 54 1.83 -5.22 -4.74
N GLU A 55 1.15 -5.68 -3.68
CA GLU A 55 -0.26 -6.08 -3.68
C GLU A 55 -1.12 -4.86 -3.29
N TRP A 56 -2.17 -4.53 -4.05
CA TRP A 56 -3.05 -3.37 -3.81
C TRP A 56 -4.49 -3.82 -3.56
N ASN A 57 -5.11 -3.33 -2.49
CA ASN A 57 -6.51 -3.62 -2.13
C ASN A 57 -7.27 -2.33 -1.82
N GLU A 58 -8.53 -2.26 -2.25
CA GLU A 58 -9.42 -1.13 -1.99
C GLU A 58 -10.69 -1.61 -1.32
N TYR A 59 -11.22 -0.82 -0.39
CA TYR A 59 -12.44 -1.16 0.34
C TYR A 59 -13.44 0.02 0.31
N PRO A 60 -14.76 -0.23 0.22
CA PRO A 60 -15.78 0.81 0.27
C PRO A 60 -15.93 1.36 1.70
N MET A 61 -14.93 2.14 2.13
CA MET A 61 -14.81 2.72 3.45
C MET A 61 -14.05 4.05 3.37
N GLN A 62 -14.16 4.86 4.43
CA GLN A 62 -13.43 6.12 4.59
C GLN A 62 -12.00 5.87 5.14
N HIS A 63 -11.44 6.82 5.88
CA HIS A 63 -10.17 6.64 6.61
C HIS A 63 -10.35 5.74 7.85
N ALA A 64 -10.58 4.45 7.63
CA ALA A 64 -10.86 3.46 8.65
C ALA A 64 -10.24 2.10 8.29
N ILE A 65 -10.44 1.11 9.16
CA ILE A 65 -10.10 -0.30 8.92
C ILE A 65 -11.38 -1.12 9.05
N CYS A 66 -11.63 -2.05 8.12
CA CYS A 66 -12.77 -2.97 8.14
C CYS A 66 -12.38 -4.41 8.50
N SER A 67 -13.38 -5.25 8.79
CA SER A 67 -13.19 -6.68 9.11
C SER A 67 -12.51 -7.46 7.99
N GLU A 68 -12.88 -7.16 6.74
CA GLU A 68 -12.38 -7.79 5.53
C GLU A 68 -10.89 -7.49 5.34
N GLU A 69 -10.49 -6.23 5.55
CA GLU A 69 -9.09 -5.81 5.55
C GLU A 69 -8.29 -6.53 6.63
N ILE A 70 -8.82 -6.64 7.85
CA ILE A 70 -8.15 -7.37 8.95
C ILE A 70 -7.92 -8.84 8.58
N SER A 71 -8.91 -9.50 7.98
CA SER A 71 -8.78 -10.90 7.56
C SER A 71 -7.67 -11.06 6.51
N VAL A 72 -7.64 -10.17 5.50
CA VAL A 72 -6.63 -10.20 4.44
C VAL A 72 -5.22 -9.93 5.01
N ILE A 73 -5.09 -9.00 5.97
CA ILE A 73 -3.83 -8.76 6.68
C ILE A 73 -3.36 -10.02 7.41
N GLY A 74 -4.26 -10.70 8.11
CA GLY A 74 -3.95 -11.95 8.80
C GLY A 74 -3.41 -13.01 7.84
N ASP A 75 -4.14 -13.26 6.75
CA ASP A 75 -3.73 -14.23 5.73
C ASP A 75 -2.40 -13.87 5.07
N TRP A 76 -2.19 -12.59 4.77
CA TRP A 76 -0.97 -12.10 4.15
C TRP A 76 0.26 -12.31 5.06
N ILE A 77 0.13 -12.03 6.35
CA ILE A 77 1.19 -12.26 7.33
C ILE A 77 1.48 -13.76 7.46
N MET A 78 0.43 -14.58 7.61
CA MET A 78 0.59 -16.03 7.79
C MET A 78 1.31 -16.68 6.60
N LYS A 79 1.02 -16.27 5.36
CA LYS A 79 1.70 -16.73 4.14
C LYS A 79 3.20 -16.40 4.07
N ARG A 80 3.71 -15.50 4.93
CA ARG A 80 5.12 -15.10 4.94
C ARG A 80 5.88 -15.61 6.16
N LEU A 81 5.17 -16.06 7.19
CA LEU A 81 5.76 -16.62 8.41
C LEU A 81 5.77 -18.15 8.42
N LEU A 82 4.89 -18.78 7.63
CA LEU A 82 4.81 -20.24 7.43
C LEU A 82 5.35 -20.61 6.05
#